data_AF-A0ABD5BHK4-F1
#
_entry.id   AF-A0ABD5BHK4-F1
#
_cell.length_a   1.000
_cell.length_b   1.000
_cell.length_c   1.000
_cell.angle_alpha   90.00
_cell.angle_beta   90.00
_cell.angle_gamma   90.00
#
_symmetry.space_group_name_H-M   'P 1'
#
loop_
_entity.id
_entity.type
_entity.pdbx_description
1 polymer ?
#
loop_
_entity_poly.entity_id
_entity_poly.type
_entity_poly.pdbx_seq_one_letter_code
_entity_poly.pdbx_strand_id
1 'polypeptide(L)' 'MFGYRSASPKVRLTTDRMVVRLVHERDAYRLADYYAENRAFLKPWEPVRDESHCYPSGWQARLGMITEM' A
#
# COMPACT_ATOMS: atom_id res chain seq x y z
N MET A 1 -20.03 -20.91 12.32
CA MET A 1 -20.18 -20.86 10.85
C MET A 1 -18.90 -20.29 10.30
N PHE A 2 -17.95 -21.14 9.89
CA PHE A 2 -16.67 -20.71 9.34
C PHE A 2 -16.92 -20.20 7.93
N GLY A 3 -16.84 -18.87 7.75
CA GLY A 3 -16.88 -18.28 6.42
C GLY A 3 -15.71 -18.82 5.62
N TYR A 4 -16.00 -19.52 4.52
CA TYR A 4 -15.03 -19.78 3.48
C TYR A 4 -14.58 -18.41 2.95
N ARG A 5 -13.50 -17.86 3.50
CA ARG A 5 -12.76 -16.81 2.80
C ARG A 5 -12.34 -17.46 1.49
N SER A 6 -12.99 -17.07 0.39
CA SER A 6 -12.57 -17.45 -0.94
C SER A 6 -11.08 -17.16 -1.03
N ALA A 7 -10.25 -18.20 -1.03
CA ALA A 7 -8.82 -18.09 -1.26
C ALA A 7 -8.61 -17.88 -2.76
N SER A 8 -9.26 -16.85 -3.32
CA SER A 8 -9.01 -16.41 -4.68
C SER A 8 -7.52 -16.10 -4.77
N PRO A 9 -6.77 -16.70 -5.71
CA PRO A 9 -5.34 -16.45 -5.83
C PRO A 9 -5.09 -14.94 -5.93
N LYS A 10 -4.42 -14.36 -4.94
CA LYS A 10 -4.03 -12.95 -5.02
C LYS A 10 -2.97 -12.84 -6.12
N VAL A 11 -3.27 -12.07 -7.16
CA VAL A 11 -2.35 -11.84 -8.29
C VAL A 11 -0.99 -11.42 -7.75
N ARG A 12 0.04 -12.21 -8.08
CA ARG A 12 1.42 -11.99 -7.67
C ARG A 12 2.34 -12.31 -8.85
N LEU A 13 3.07 -11.31 -9.30
CA LEU A 13 4.07 -11.43 -10.35
C LEU A 13 5.45 -11.32 -9.71
N THR A 14 6.34 -12.25 -10.01
CA THR A 14 7.69 -12.30 -9.42
C THR A 14 8.72 -12.38 -10.54
N THR A 15 9.74 -11.54 -10.46
CA THR A 15 10.98 -11.63 -11.22
C THR A 15 12.14 -11.83 -10.24
N ASP A 16 13.36 -12.04 -10.74
CA ASP A 16 14.55 -12.25 -9.89
C ASP A 16 14.81 -11.11 -8.89
N ARG A 17 14.37 -9.88 -9.20
CA ARG A 17 14.64 -8.68 -8.41
C ARG A 17 13.39 -7.94 -7.94
N MET A 18 12.18 -8.41 -8.28
CA MET A 18 10.95 -7.66 -8.02
C MET A 18 9.77 -8.58 -7.74
N VAL A 19 8.93 -8.15 -6.80
CA VAL A 19 7.63 -8.76 -6.54
C VAL A 19 6.55 -7.68 -6.69
N VAL A 20 5.61 -7.92 -7.60
CA VAL A 20 4.39 -7.13 -7.74
C VAL A 20 3.24 -7.93 -7.14
N ARG A 21 2.54 -7.33 -6.19
CA ARG A 21 1.39 -7.95 -5.52
C ARG A 21 0.42 -6.87 -5.06
N LEU A 22 -0.81 -7.29 -4.75
CA LEU A 22 -1.75 -6.42 -4.04
C LEU A 22 -1.17 -5.99 -2.68
N VAL A 23 -1.47 -4.75 -2.33
CA VAL A 23 -1.10 -4.13 -1.06
C VAL A 23 -1.83 -4.82 0.10
N HIS A 24 -1.21 -4.85 1.27
CA HIS A 24 -1.76 -5.43 2.49
C HIS A 24 -1.63 -4.46 3.64
N GLU A 25 -2.50 -4.52 4.63
CA GLU A 25 -2.46 -3.71 5.87
C GLU A 25 -1.07 -3.61 6.53
N ARG A 26 -0.26 -4.67 6.48
CA ARG A 26 1.10 -4.70 7.05
C ARG A 26 2.13 -3.86 6.28
N ASP A 27 1.77 -3.34 5.12
CA ASP A 27 2.65 -2.55 4.27
C ASP A 27 2.63 -1.06 4.60
N ALA A 28 1.82 -0.63 5.58
CA ALA A 28 1.66 0.77 5.97
C ALA A 28 3.00 1.51 6.19
N TYR A 29 3.94 0.87 6.89
CA TYR A 29 5.27 1.43 7.13
C TYR A 29 6.08 1.58 5.84
N ARG A 30 6.16 0.52 5.02
CA ARG A 30 6.91 0.56 3.75
C ARG A 30 6.38 1.60 2.78
N LEU A 31 5.06 1.80 2.76
CA LEU A 31 4.44 2.84 1.94
C LEU A 31 4.78 4.24 2.47
N ALA A 32 4.69 4.45 3.79
CA ALA A 32 5.06 5.72 4.39
C ALA A 32 6.53 6.08 4.07
N ASP A 33 7.44 5.13 4.25
CA ASP A 33 8.87 5.30 3.95
C ASP A 33 9.09 5.64 2.47
N TYR A 34 8.45 4.90 1.55
CA TYR A 34 8.55 5.16 0.11
C TYR A 34 8.13 6.60 -0.25
N TYR A 35 6.99 7.07 0.27
CA TYR A 35 6.53 8.44 -0.02
C TYR A 35 7.37 9.51 0.67
N ALA A 36 7.88 9.23 1.87
CA ALA A 36 8.76 10.15 2.60
C ALA A 36 10.10 10.32 1.88
N GLU A 37 10.74 9.22 1.49
CA GLU A 37 12.03 9.22 0.77
C GLU A 37 11.92 9.89 -0.60
N ASN A 38 10.82 9.67 -1.31
CA ASN A 38 10.63 10.17 -2.68
C ASN A 38 9.85 11.49 -2.75
N ARG A 39 9.55 12.14 -1.62
CA ARG A 39 8.67 13.33 -1.56
C ARG A 39 9.06 14.42 -2.54
N ALA A 40 10.34 14.80 -2.57
CA ALA A 40 10.84 15.86 -3.45
C ALA A 40 10.72 15.49 -4.93
N PHE A 41 10.97 14.21 -5.25
CA PHE A 41 10.89 13.69 -6.61
C PHE A 41 9.44 13.59 -7.11
N LEU A 42 8.50 13.18 -6.24
CA LEU A 42 7.09 12.99 -6.59
C LEU A 42 6.29 14.30 -6.65
N LYS A 43 6.68 15.32 -5.88
CA LYS A 43 5.97 16.60 -5.75
C LYS A 43 5.55 17.27 -7.08
N PRO A 44 6.38 17.35 -8.14
CA PRO A 44 5.98 17.98 -9.39
C PRO A 44 5.06 17.10 -10.27
N TRP A 45 5.02 15.79 -10.03
CA TRP A 45 4.33 14.83 -10.91
C TRP A 45 2.99 14.35 -10.35
N GLU A 46 2.85 14.35 -9.03
CA GLU A 46 1.64 13.88 -8.37
C GLU A 46 0.72 15.05 -7.97
N PRO A 47 -0.61 14.80 -7.85
CA PRO A 47 -1.52 15.76 -7.24
C PRO A 47 -1.06 16.16 -5.84
N VAL A 48 -1.47 17.34 -5.38
CA VAL A 48 -1.16 17.79 -4.02
C VAL A 48 -1.80 16.82 -3.02
N ARG A 49 -0.95 16.16 -2.24
CA ARG A 49 -1.36 15.22 -1.18
C ARG A 49 -1.09 15.80 0.19
N ASP A 50 -1.92 15.38 1.14
CA ASP A 50 -1.71 15.63 2.56
C ASP A 50 -0.51 14.84 3.11
N GLU A 51 0.13 15.36 4.16
CA GLU A 51 1.33 14.79 4.78
C GLU A 51 1.10 13.41 5.40
N SER A 52 -0.16 13.01 5.65
CA SER A 52 -0.53 11.66 6.08
C SER A 52 -0.02 10.54 5.16
N HIS A 53 0.41 10.81 3.92
CA HIS A 53 1.06 9.81 3.06
C HIS A 53 2.50 9.49 3.48
N CYS A 54 3.14 10.34 4.28
CA CYS A 54 4.47 10.10 4.82
C CYS A 54 4.43 9.47 6.22
N TYR A 55 3.23 9.15 6.74
CA TYR A 55 3.06 8.58 8.08
C TYR A 55 2.34 7.23 8.03
N PRO A 56 2.79 6.20 8.78
CA PRO A 56 2.15 4.89 8.79
C PRO A 56 0.67 4.93 9.22
N SER A 57 0.30 5.81 10.15
CA SER A 57 -1.08 5.97 10.62
C SER A 57 -2.05 6.37 9.50
N GLY A 58 -1.62 7.23 8.58
CA GLY A 58 -2.41 7.63 7.42
C GLY A 58 -2.62 6.47 6.44
N TRP A 59 -1.65 5.56 6.32
CA TRP A 59 -1.78 4.36 5.50
C TRP A 59 -2.64 3.27 6.15
N GLN A 60 -2.54 3.07 7.46
CA GLN A 60 -3.35 2.07 8.17
C GLN A 60 -4.85 2.27 7.92
N ALA A 61 -5.36 3.50 8.04
CA ALA A 61 -6.76 3.82 7.77
C ALA A 61 -7.16 3.51 6.31
N ARG A 62 -6.33 3.91 5.34
CA ARG A 62 -6.57 3.68 3.90
C ARG A 62 -6.52 2.19 3.54
N LEU A 63 -5.56 1.46 4.08
CA LEU A 63 -5.38 0.03 3.81
C LEU A 63 -6.50 -0.81 4.42
N GLY A 64 -7.05 -0.39 5.56
CA GLY A 64 -8.27 -0.97 6.12
C GLY A 64 -9.42 -0.88 5.13
N MET A 65 -9.69 0.33 4.60
CA MET A 65 -10.73 0.53 3.58
C MET A 65 -10.51 -0.32 2.33
N ILE A 66 -9.28 -0.39 1.81
CA ILE A 66 -8.96 -1.18 0.60
C ILE A 66 -9.15 -2.68 0.83
N THR A 67 -8.90 -3.17 2.04
CA THR A 67 -9.01 -4.61 2.37
C THR A 67 -10.46 -5.05 2.58
N GLU A 68 -11.35 -4.12 2.92
CA GLU A 68 -12.79 -4.34 3.09
C GLU A 68 -13.58 -4.27 1.78
N MET A 69 -12.98 -3.78 0.68
CA MET A 69 -13.54 -3.77 -0.67
C MET A 69 -13.42 -5.12 -1.38
#